data_AF-A0A3N5QAF6-F1
#
_entry.id   AF-A0A3N5QAF6-F1
#
_cell.length_a   1.000
_cell.length_b   1.000
_cell.length_c   1.000
_cell.angle_alpha   90.00
_cell.angle_beta   90.00
_cell.angle_gamma   90.00
#
_symmetry.space_group_name_H-M   'P 1'
#
loop_
_entity.id
_entity.type
_entity.pdbx_description
1 polymer ?
#
loop_
_entity_poly.entity_id
_entity_poly.type
_entity_poly.pdbx_seq_one_letter_code
_entity_poly.pdbx_strand_id
1 'polypeptide(L)'
;MKYAFFLGCTIPARSRNYELSARNVAQKLGVELNDIPGFMCCGFPIKAADKHAALLMSAYNLALARQKGLDICALCSSCTSALTEAAHELEHDEEARKKINEQLAKAGLKYEGHTKVRHFARVLYEEVGPEKIKQQFTRDLKGLKVASHYGCHYLKPSEIYDNFD
;
A
#
# COMPACT_ATOMS: atom_id res chain seq x y z
N MET A 1 -13.21 6.48 -6.60
CA MET A 1 -12.46 6.26 -5.33
C MET A 1 -11.07 6.86 -5.47
N LYS A 2 -10.49 7.43 -4.41
CA LYS A 2 -9.20 8.14 -4.45
C LYS A 2 -8.23 7.51 -3.45
N TYR A 3 -6.99 7.29 -3.88
CA TYR A 3 -5.93 6.70 -3.07
C TYR A 3 -4.62 7.49 -3.17
N ALA A 4 -3.86 7.51 -2.09
CA ALA A 4 -2.45 7.84 -2.10
C ALA A 4 -1.69 6.66 -2.73
N PHE A 5 -1.07 6.89 -3.89
CA PHE A 5 -0.44 5.83 -4.67
C PHE A 5 1.00 5.61 -4.23
N PHE A 6 1.26 4.44 -3.63
CA PHE A 6 2.56 4.09 -3.09
C PHE A 6 3.31 3.16 -4.04
N LEU A 7 4.31 3.71 -4.73
CA LEU A 7 5.12 2.99 -5.73
C LEU A 7 6.24 2.13 -5.11
N GLY A 8 6.64 2.42 -3.87
CA GLY A 8 7.82 1.83 -3.26
C GLY A 8 9.10 2.22 -4.01
N CYS A 9 10.11 1.36 -3.99
CA CYS A 9 11.44 1.65 -4.56
C CYS A 9 11.71 0.93 -5.89
N THR A 10 11.44 -0.37 -5.99
CA THR A 10 11.80 -1.17 -7.16
C THR A 10 10.98 -0.83 -8.40
N ILE A 11 9.68 -0.57 -8.23
CA ILE A 11 8.77 -0.29 -9.37
C ILE A 11 9.23 0.96 -10.15
N PRO A 12 9.41 2.14 -9.53
CA PRO A 12 9.84 3.32 -10.28
C PRO A 12 11.28 3.17 -10.81
N ALA A 13 12.14 2.40 -10.12
CA ALA A 13 13.55 2.24 -10.50
C ALA A 13 13.82 1.18 -11.57
N ARG A 14 12.98 0.13 -11.68
CA ARG A 14 13.25 -1.07 -12.48
C ARG A 14 12.04 -1.62 -13.25
N SER A 15 10.81 -1.36 -12.79
CA SER A 15 9.60 -1.96 -13.36
C SER A 15 8.53 -0.91 -13.71
N ARG A 16 8.95 0.17 -14.40
CA ARG A 16 8.08 1.31 -14.75
C ARG A 16 6.85 0.92 -15.59
N ASN A 17 6.95 -0.18 -16.35
CA ASN A 17 5.83 -0.74 -17.09
C ASN A 17 4.68 -1.19 -16.17
N TYR A 18 4.99 -1.66 -14.95
CA TYR A 18 3.97 -2.05 -13.99
C TYR A 18 3.19 -0.84 -13.46
N GLU A 19 3.89 0.25 -13.12
CA GLU A 19 3.25 1.51 -12.74
C GLU A 19 2.35 2.04 -13.86
N LEU A 20 2.87 2.12 -15.09
CA LEU A 20 2.13 2.60 -16.24
C LEU A 20 0.85 1.79 -16.47
N SER A 21 0.96 0.45 -16.41
CA SER A 21 -0.18 -0.45 -16.53
C SER A 21 -1.22 -0.20 -15.43
N ALA A 22 -0.79 -0.10 -14.17
CA ALA A 22 -1.67 0.13 -13.04
C ALA A 22 -2.43 1.46 -13.16
N ARG A 23 -1.76 2.56 -13.56
CA ARG A 23 -2.40 3.87 -13.78
C ARG A 23 -3.44 3.81 -14.89
N ASN A 24 -3.13 3.17 -16.01
CA ASN A 24 -4.07 3.03 -17.14
C ASN A 24 -5.30 2.20 -16.74
N VAL A 25 -5.10 1.09 -16.03
CA VAL A 25 -6.19 0.25 -15.52
C VAL A 25 -7.04 1.03 -14.52
N ALA A 26 -6.41 1.74 -13.57
CA ALA A 26 -7.09 2.54 -12.57
C ALA A 26 -7.95 3.64 -13.20
N GLN A 27 -7.41 4.40 -14.16
CA GLN A 27 -8.14 5.43 -14.90
C GLN A 27 -9.37 4.85 -15.59
N LYS A 28 -9.23 3.71 -16.28
CA LYS A 28 -10.35 3.07 -16.99
C LYS A 28 -11.47 2.62 -16.04
N LEU A 29 -11.12 2.26 -14.80
CA LEU A 29 -12.05 1.74 -13.80
C LEU A 29 -12.60 2.82 -12.84
N GLY A 30 -12.16 4.08 -12.99
CA GLY A 30 -12.57 5.19 -12.13
C GLY A 30 -11.90 5.19 -10.75
N VAL A 31 -10.70 4.64 -10.66
CA VAL A 31 -9.81 4.69 -9.49
C VAL A 31 -8.79 5.79 -9.70
N GLU A 32 -8.77 6.78 -8.81
CA GLU A 32 -7.84 7.91 -8.86
C GLU A 32 -6.63 7.62 -7.98
N LEU A 33 -5.47 7.44 -8.62
CA LEU A 33 -4.20 7.18 -7.97
C LEU A 33 -3.41 8.49 -7.87
N ASN A 34 -3.32 9.04 -6.66
CA ASN A 34 -2.70 10.33 -6.39
C ASN A 34 -1.26 10.15 -5.91
N ASP A 35 -0.32 10.79 -6.59
CA ASP A 35 1.07 10.82 -6.15
C ASP A 35 1.22 11.69 -4.89
N ILE A 36 1.91 11.15 -3.88
CA ILE A 36 2.23 11.88 -2.66
C ILE A 36 3.71 12.23 -2.68
N PRO A 37 4.07 13.50 -2.96
CA PRO A 37 5.46 13.94 -2.87
C PRO A 37 6.03 13.65 -1.47
N GLY A 38 7.24 13.09 -1.45
CA GLY A 38 7.94 12.77 -0.21
C GLY A 38 7.75 11.34 0.28
N PHE A 39 6.88 10.52 -0.34
CA PHE A 39 6.89 9.09 -0.05
C PHE A 39 8.29 8.50 -0.22
N MET A 40 8.68 7.68 0.75
CA MET A 40 9.99 7.04 0.84
C MET A 40 9.83 5.52 0.96
N CYS A 41 10.94 4.80 1.08
CA CYS A 41 10.92 3.35 1.26
C CYS A 41 10.00 2.94 2.44
N CYS A 42 9.27 1.82 2.28
CA CYS A 42 8.32 1.28 3.24
C CYS A 42 8.98 0.62 4.48
N GLY A 43 10.29 0.72 4.66
CA GLY A 43 11.01 0.12 5.78
C GLY A 43 11.20 -1.40 5.72
N PHE A 44 10.51 -2.12 4.82
CA PHE A 44 10.59 -3.59 4.73
C PHE A 44 12.03 -4.15 4.70
N PRO A 45 12.95 -3.65 3.86
CA PRO A 45 14.32 -4.19 3.80
C PRO A 45 15.15 -3.93 5.07
N ILE A 46 14.76 -2.93 5.88
CA ILE A 46 15.50 -2.49 7.07
C ILE A 46 15.03 -3.26 8.32
N LYS A 47 13.79 -3.75 8.31
CA LYS A 47 13.12 -4.35 9.48
C LYS A 47 13.92 -5.44 10.19
N ALA A 48 14.68 -6.23 9.44
CA ALA A 48 15.50 -7.30 10.02
C ALA A 48 16.72 -6.77 10.81
N ALA A 49 17.25 -5.61 10.43
CA ALA A 49 18.39 -4.97 11.08
C ALA A 49 17.95 -4.00 12.19
N ASP A 50 16.91 -3.20 11.93
CA ASP A 50 16.38 -2.22 12.87
C ASP A 50 14.86 -2.08 12.70
N LYS A 51 14.13 -2.67 13.66
CA LYS A 51 12.65 -2.61 13.69
C LYS A 51 12.13 -1.20 13.94
N HIS A 52 12.81 -0.42 14.79
CA HIS A 52 12.35 0.92 15.14
C HIS A 52 12.50 1.87 13.94
N ALA A 53 13.64 1.80 13.25
CA ALA A 53 13.85 2.56 12.03
C ALA A 53 12.84 2.16 10.94
N ALA A 54 12.58 0.87 10.75
CA ALA A 54 11.59 0.41 9.80
C ALA A 54 10.17 0.93 10.12
N LEU A 55 9.78 0.87 11.40
CA LEU A 55 8.49 1.41 11.86
C LEU A 55 8.38 2.92 11.60
N LEU A 56 9.43 3.69 11.92
CA LEU A 56 9.46 5.13 11.68
C LEU A 56 9.31 5.48 10.20
N MET A 57 10.00 4.76 9.31
CA MET A 57 9.89 4.94 7.86
C MET A 57 8.46 4.65 7.36
N SER A 58 7.84 3.57 7.84
CA SER A 58 6.44 3.27 7.51
C SER A 58 5.49 4.34 8.04
N ALA A 59 5.65 4.75 9.30
CA ALA A 59 4.83 5.76 9.95
C ALA A 59 4.89 7.12 9.25
N TYR A 60 6.07 7.49 8.75
CA TYR A 60 6.26 8.70 7.95
C TYR A 60 5.36 8.69 6.69
N ASN A 61 5.35 7.57 5.96
CA ASN A 61 4.49 7.43 4.79
C ASN A 61 3.00 7.40 5.17
N LEU A 62 2.62 6.72 6.25
CA LEU A 62 1.24 6.70 6.75
C LEU A 62 0.75 8.10 7.15
N ALA A 63 1.60 8.90 7.81
CA ALA A 63 1.30 10.26 8.20
C ALA A 63 1.13 11.19 6.99
N LEU A 64 1.98 11.05 5.96
CA LEU A 64 1.85 11.81 4.70
C LEU A 64 0.52 11.52 3.99
N ALA A 65 0.13 10.25 3.88
CA ALA A 65 -1.16 9.87 3.30
C ALA A 65 -2.33 10.45 4.12
N ARG A 66 -2.22 10.38 5.46
CA ARG A 66 -3.24 10.91 6.36
C ARG A 66 -3.40 12.42 6.27
N GLN A 67 -2.31 13.18 6.11
CA GLN A 67 -2.35 14.63 5.91
C GLN A 67 -3.14 15.02 4.65
N LYS A 68 -3.21 14.12 3.65
CA LYS A 68 -4.03 14.29 2.44
C LYS A 68 -5.44 13.73 2.57
N GLY A 69 -5.77 13.09 3.69
CA GLY A 69 -7.05 12.42 3.90
C GLY A 69 -7.26 11.21 3.00
N LEU A 70 -6.19 10.53 2.61
CA LEU A 70 -6.23 9.40 1.67
C LEU A 70 -5.74 8.11 2.32
N ASP A 71 -6.42 7.01 2.00
CA ASP A 71 -5.89 5.65 2.20
C ASP A 71 -4.76 5.37 1.19
N ILE A 72 -3.89 4.42 1.50
CA ILE A 72 -2.77 4.03 0.65
C ILE A 72 -3.16 2.87 -0.26
N CYS A 73 -2.90 3.01 -1.55
CA CYS A 73 -2.91 1.91 -2.52
C CYS A 73 -1.48 1.62 -2.97
N ALA A 74 -0.99 0.41 -2.71
CA ALA A 74 0.35 -0.03 -3.10
C ALA A 74 0.31 -1.12 -4.18
N LEU A 75 1.37 -1.21 -4.98
CA LEU A 75 1.54 -2.23 -6.03
C LEU A 75 2.40 -3.43 -5.61
N CYS A 76 3.09 -3.33 -4.47
CA CYS A 76 4.05 -4.32 -4.00
C CYS A 76 3.54 -4.94 -2.70
N SER A 77 3.41 -6.27 -2.67
CA SER A 77 2.93 -7.00 -1.48
C SER A 77 3.76 -6.73 -0.23
N SER A 78 5.10 -6.62 -0.34
CA SER A 78 5.96 -6.27 0.80
C SER A 78 5.77 -4.84 1.27
N CYS A 79 5.46 -3.90 0.37
CA CYS A 79 5.15 -2.52 0.77
C CYS A 79 3.78 -2.46 1.45
N THR A 80 2.78 -3.18 0.92
CA THR A 80 1.47 -3.31 1.57
C THR A 80 1.65 -3.88 2.97
N SER A 81 2.31 -5.04 3.13
CA SER A 81 2.56 -5.68 4.42
C SER A 81 3.28 -4.76 5.40
N ALA A 82 4.41 -4.14 5.03
CA ALA A 82 5.16 -3.30 5.96
C ALA A 82 4.39 -2.05 6.43
N LEU A 83 3.57 -1.46 5.55
CA LEU A 83 2.75 -0.31 5.91
C LEU A 83 1.50 -0.73 6.70
N THR A 84 0.86 -1.84 6.36
CA THR A 84 -0.29 -2.40 7.09
C THR A 84 0.14 -2.83 8.51
N GLU A 85 1.27 -3.53 8.64
CA GLU A 85 1.82 -3.94 9.94
C GLU A 85 2.14 -2.72 10.82
N ALA A 86 2.76 -1.68 10.25
CA ALA A 86 3.04 -0.46 10.98
C ALA A 86 1.76 0.27 11.39
N ALA A 87 0.75 0.34 10.51
CA ALA A 87 -0.54 0.94 10.85
C ALA A 87 -1.20 0.18 12.01
N HIS A 88 -1.21 -1.16 11.94
CA HIS A 88 -1.74 -2.04 12.97
C HIS A 88 -0.99 -1.88 14.30
N GLU A 89 0.35 -1.92 14.30
CA GLU A 89 1.17 -1.74 15.51
C GLU A 89 0.89 -0.39 16.18
N LEU A 90 0.89 0.70 15.41
CA LEU A 90 0.66 2.06 15.94
C LEU A 90 -0.80 2.32 16.35
N GLU A 91 -1.74 1.51 15.89
CA GLU A 91 -3.14 1.57 16.33
C GLU A 91 -3.34 0.87 17.67
N HIS A 92 -2.58 -0.20 17.94
CA HIS A 92 -2.73 -1.03 19.14
C HIS A 92 -1.68 -0.76 20.24
N ASP A 93 -0.57 -0.09 19.92
CA ASP A 93 0.48 0.30 20.87
C ASP A 93 0.60 1.83 20.96
N GLU A 94 -0.03 2.39 21.99
CA GLU A 94 -0.02 3.83 22.24
C GLU A 94 1.37 4.37 22.59
N GLU A 95 2.21 3.58 23.25
CA GLU A 95 3.56 3.98 23.64
C GLU A 95 4.47 4.04 22.42
N ALA A 96 4.42 3.02 21.55
CA ALA A 96 5.11 3.04 20.26
C ALA A 96 4.65 4.23 19.41
N ARG A 97 3.33 4.48 19.33
CA ARG A 97 2.78 5.64 18.61
C ARG A 97 3.29 6.96 19.16
N LYS A 98 3.38 7.12 20.49
CA LYS A 98 3.92 8.33 21.11
C LYS A 98 5.39 8.55 20.72
N LYS A 99 6.24 7.54 20.87
CA LYS A 99 7.68 7.61 20.52
C LYS A 99 7.91 7.92 19.04
N ILE A 100 7.13 7.30 18.16
CA ILE A 100 7.20 7.56 16.71
C ILE A 100 6.76 8.99 16.40
N ASN A 101 5.68 9.48 17.03
CA ASN A 101 5.22 10.85 16.82
C ASN A 101 6.22 11.91 17.31
N GLU A 102 7.01 11.63 18.34
CA GLU A 102 8.13 12.51 18.75
C GLU A 102 9.18 12.67 17.64
N GLN A 103 9.44 11.62 16.86
CA GLN A 103 10.35 11.68 15.72
C GLN A 103 9.68 12.35 14.51
N LEU A 104 8.42 12.00 14.20
CA LEU A 104 7.66 12.58 13.09
C LEU A 104 7.46 14.09 13.25
N ALA A 105 7.33 14.58 14.48
CA ALA A 105 7.21 16.01 14.78
C ALA A 105 8.39 16.84 14.24
N LYS A 106 9.60 16.25 14.17
CA LYS A 106 10.79 16.89 13.58
C LYS A 106 10.63 17.16 12.08
N ALA A 107 9.76 16.41 11.41
CA ALA A 107 9.39 16.60 10.02
C ALA A 107 8.04 17.33 9.85
N GLY A 108 7.46 17.86 10.94
CA GLY A 108 6.13 18.50 10.91
C GLY A 108 4.98 17.52 10.66
N LEU A 109 5.18 16.23 10.95
CA LEU A 109 4.19 15.17 10.74
C LEU A 109 3.71 14.58 12.07
N LYS A 110 2.52 13.99 12.02
CA LYS A 110 1.93 13.23 13.13
C LYS A 110 1.07 12.11 12.55
N TYR A 111 1.19 10.91 13.09
CA TYR A 111 0.30 9.79 12.80
C TYR A 111 -0.71 9.61 13.94
N GLU A 112 -1.99 9.71 13.59
CA GLU A 112 -3.12 9.62 14.53
C GLU A 112 -3.92 8.33 14.39
N GLY A 113 -3.39 7.35 13.64
CA GLY A 113 -4.11 6.11 13.31
C GLY A 113 -4.96 6.21 12.05
N HIS A 114 -5.70 5.13 11.78
CA HIS A 114 -6.78 5.08 10.79
C HIS A 114 -6.38 5.37 9.32
N THR A 115 -5.18 4.95 8.89
CA THR A 115 -4.82 4.90 7.46
C THR A 115 -4.91 3.47 6.98
N LYS A 116 -5.88 3.17 6.10
CA LYS A 116 -5.95 1.83 5.50
C LYS A 116 -4.94 1.72 4.38
N VAL A 117 -4.26 0.58 4.33
CA VAL A 117 -3.29 0.26 3.28
C VAL A 117 -3.80 -0.96 2.55
N ARG A 118 -3.94 -0.85 1.22
CA ARG A 118 -4.43 -1.94 0.38
C ARG A 118 -3.53 -2.17 -0.82
N HIS A 119 -3.41 -3.43 -1.22
CA HIS A 119 -2.79 -3.78 -2.49
C HIS A 119 -3.75 -3.45 -3.64
N PHE A 120 -3.24 -2.99 -4.77
CA PHE A 120 -4.08 -2.62 -5.93
C PHE A 120 -5.00 -3.75 -6.39
N ALA A 121 -4.54 -5.01 -6.36
CA ALA A 121 -5.39 -6.16 -6.66
C ALA A 121 -6.60 -6.30 -5.70
N ARG A 122 -6.45 -5.94 -4.43
CA ARG A 122 -7.56 -5.90 -3.47
C ARG A 122 -8.53 -4.76 -3.77
N VAL A 123 -8.02 -3.56 -4.07
CA VAL A 123 -8.86 -2.43 -4.51
C VAL A 123 -9.69 -2.84 -5.74
N LEU A 124 -9.08 -3.51 -6.71
CA LEU A 124 -9.77 -4.03 -7.89
C LEU A 124 -10.83 -5.08 -7.53
N TYR A 125 -10.51 -6.04 -6.67
CA TYR A 125 -11.43 -7.12 -6.32
C TYR A 125 -12.60 -6.64 -5.45
N GLU A 126 -12.33 -5.88 -4.40
CA GLU A 126 -13.29 -5.56 -3.34
C GLU A 126 -14.13 -4.31 -3.64
N GLU A 127 -13.55 -3.31 -4.30
CA GLU A 127 -14.26 -2.04 -4.52
C GLU A 127 -14.70 -1.83 -5.96
N VAL A 128 -13.90 -2.30 -6.93
CA VAL A 128 -14.31 -2.24 -8.34
C VAL A 128 -15.20 -3.42 -8.69
N GLY A 129 -14.80 -4.62 -8.27
CA GLY A 129 -15.54 -5.87 -8.49
C GLY A 129 -15.27 -6.50 -9.87
N PRO A 130 -15.34 -7.84 -9.95
CA PRO A 130 -15.00 -8.59 -11.16
C PRO A 130 -15.90 -8.27 -12.36
N GLU A 131 -17.19 -8.01 -12.12
CA GLU A 131 -18.14 -7.71 -13.20
C GLU A 131 -17.82 -6.38 -13.90
N LYS A 132 -17.50 -5.33 -13.13
CA LYS A 132 -17.12 -4.03 -13.70
C LYS A 132 -15.79 -4.12 -14.44
N ILE A 133 -14.84 -4.92 -13.94
CA ILE A 133 -13.56 -5.19 -14.62
C ILE A 133 -13.82 -5.88 -15.97
N LYS A 134 -14.66 -6.91 -15.99
CA LYS A 134 -15.00 -7.68 -17.18
C LYS A 134 -15.66 -6.83 -18.28
N GLN A 135 -16.48 -5.85 -17.90
CA GLN A 135 -17.10 -4.91 -18.84
C GLN A 135 -16.07 -4.02 -19.58
N GLN A 136 -14.85 -3.88 -19.07
CA GLN A 136 -13.79 -3.11 -19.72
C GLN A 136 -12.90 -3.94 -20.64
N PHE A 137 -13.14 -5.25 -20.77
CA PHE A 137 -12.30 -6.12 -21.58
C PHE A 137 -12.45 -5.81 -23.08
N THR A 138 -11.35 -5.40 -23.70
CA THR A 138 -11.26 -5.17 -25.14
C THR A 138 -10.62 -6.34 -25.89
N ARG A 139 -9.97 -7.26 -25.17
CA ARG A 139 -9.32 -8.44 -25.72
C ARG A 139 -9.55 -9.63 -24.80
N ASP A 140 -10.08 -10.71 -25.36
CA ASP A 140 -10.21 -11.97 -24.65
C ASP A 140 -8.84 -12.67 -24.56
N LEU A 141 -8.50 -13.19 -23.38
CA LEU A 141 -7.28 -13.94 -23.11
C LEU A 141 -7.54 -15.44 -22.90
N LYS A 142 -8.75 -15.94 -23.21
CA LYS A 142 -9.08 -17.37 -23.25
C LYS A 142 -8.08 -18.11 -24.14
N GLY A 143 -7.15 -18.83 -23.51
CA GLY A 143 -6.03 -19.53 -24.17
C GLY A 143 -4.70 -19.29 -23.48
N LEU A 144 -4.56 -18.16 -22.77
CA LEU A 144 -3.40 -17.91 -21.91
C LEU A 144 -3.55 -18.71 -20.61
N LYS A 145 -2.63 -19.64 -20.38
CA LYS A 145 -2.52 -20.34 -19.09
C LYS A 145 -1.74 -19.48 -18.11
N VAL A 146 -2.36 -19.08 -17.01
CA VAL A 146 -1.76 -18.23 -15.98
C VAL A 146 -1.68 -19.02 -14.68
N ALA A 147 -0.49 -19.11 -14.09
CA ALA A 147 -0.30 -19.59 -12.73
C ALA A 147 -0.24 -18.38 -11.78
N SER A 148 -1.23 -18.26 -10.91
CA SER A 148 -1.29 -17.16 -9.94
C SER A 148 -0.26 -17.38 -8.83
N HIS A 149 0.70 -16.46 -8.71
CA HIS A 149 1.62 -16.41 -7.58
C HIS A 149 1.24 -15.22 -6.68
N TYR A 150 0.57 -15.51 -5.56
CA TYR A 150 0.10 -14.48 -4.62
C TYR A 150 1.25 -13.77 -3.89
N GLY A 151 2.31 -14.51 -3.57
CA GLY A 151 3.37 -14.05 -2.68
C GLY A 151 2.96 -14.07 -1.21
N CYS A 152 3.91 -14.31 -0.30
CA CYS A 152 3.61 -14.51 1.13
C CYS A 152 3.01 -13.26 1.79
N HIS A 153 3.61 -12.10 1.54
CA HIS A 153 3.21 -10.82 2.15
C HIS A 153 1.87 -10.28 1.64
N TYR A 154 1.27 -10.90 0.62
CA TYR A 154 -0.06 -10.50 0.15
C TYR A 154 -1.17 -10.98 1.09
N LEU A 155 -0.98 -12.13 1.74
CA LEU A 155 -2.00 -12.76 2.60
C LEU A 155 -1.57 -12.86 4.07
N LYS A 156 -0.27 -12.76 4.37
CA LYS A 156 0.27 -13.03 5.70
C LYS A 156 0.95 -11.81 6.32
N PRO A 157 0.83 -11.61 7.65
CA PRO A 157 -0.01 -12.39 8.57
C PRO A 157 -1.52 -12.11 8.35
N SER A 158 -2.42 -13.08 8.54
CA SER A 158 -3.82 -12.94 8.11
C SER A 158 -4.60 -11.95 8.96
N GLU A 159 -4.22 -11.80 10.24
CA GLU A 159 -4.90 -10.94 11.21
C GLU A 159 -4.84 -9.45 10.85
N ILE A 160 -3.78 -8.99 10.18
CA ILE A 160 -3.66 -7.59 9.76
C ILE A 160 -4.43 -7.28 8.47
N TYR A 161 -4.98 -8.32 7.84
CA TYR A 161 -5.73 -8.24 6.58
C TYR A 161 -7.20 -8.59 6.73
N ASP A 162 -7.73 -8.57 7.96
CA ASP A 162 -9.11 -8.95 8.29
C ASP A 162 -9.42 -10.42 7.95
N ASN A 163 -8.42 -11.32 7.99
CA ASN A 163 -8.53 -12.73 7.58
C ASN A 163 -9.08 -12.88 6.15
N PHE A 164 -8.47 -12.14 5.22
CA PHE A 164 -8.81 -12.10 3.80
C PHE A 164 -8.43 -13.37 3.00
N ASP A 165 -7.90 -14.41 3.65
CA ASP A 165 -7.48 -15.67 3.01
C ASP A 165 -8.62 -16.63 2.64
#